data_AF-A0A952AXS2-F1
#
_entry.id   AF-A0A952AXS2-F1
#
_cell.length_a   1.000
_cell.length_b   1.000
_cell.length_c   1.000
_cell.angle_alpha   90.00
_cell.angle_beta   90.00
_cell.angle_gamma   90.00
#
_symmetry.space_group_name_H-M   'P 1'
#
loop_
_entity.id
_entity.type
_entity.pdbx_description
1 polymer ?
#
loop_
_entity_poly.entity_id
_entity_poly.type
_entity_poly.pdbx_seq_one_letter_code
_entity_poly.pdbx_strand_id
1 'polypeptide(L)'
;MIELVILKFAFRKVYKKGDSWSNRMLTSHHKDTGTGLCKCVGRKSRWSRYLFAGIFIVMAQGLAIGQQSVTREVRTREEVEALIKKASTDAPDWWDSVKLNYPKTLNLNWPIKPGGKWNNQKKVGQYIWDVTNPNPHRWKEGIKLVHHLMVKHKNDSAKLARSMQSLGSMFYNFQRDWPRAVFWWRMSARYSGMVDPIRLANCYWQMGCEEMVREILLRIPSDYTRNGEVIKLWADMGQLDKALKLAEQKARSGMPHIAYLAAGNACRQAGRYTEALAYYRKTIAARLPAKKNNDFSRAVEQARENIEAIKLFEMLDVSKISGGTYRGGSTAFNGPMQVEVKVTDGRIESVRVISHKEKQFYTALTDTPQQIVEKQTFNGIDAVTGATITSEAIITAAARALAGSLK
;
A
#
# COMPACT_ATOMS: atom_id res chain seq x y z
N MET A 1 -1.97 -12.70 25.93
CA MET A 1 -2.04 -11.67 24.86
C MET A 1 -2.70 -12.18 23.58
N ILE A 2 -2.32 -13.35 23.04
CA ILE A 2 -3.01 -13.97 21.88
C ILE A 2 -4.43 -14.38 22.21
N GLU A 3 -4.64 -15.01 23.37
CA GLU A 3 -5.99 -15.21 23.88
C GLU A 3 -6.71 -13.87 24.00
N LEU A 4 -6.09 -12.79 24.48
CA LEU A 4 -6.73 -11.48 24.56
C LEU A 4 -7.08 -10.87 23.19
N VAL A 5 -6.30 -11.12 22.12
CA VAL A 5 -6.58 -10.65 20.76
C VAL A 5 -7.65 -11.52 20.09
N ILE A 6 -7.55 -12.85 20.23
CA ILE A 6 -8.57 -13.81 19.78
C ILE A 6 -9.88 -13.56 20.54
N LEU A 7 -9.81 -13.33 21.85
CA LEU A 7 -10.93 -13.00 22.74
C LEU A 7 -11.49 -11.63 22.39
N LYS A 8 -10.70 -10.57 22.16
CA LYS A 8 -11.24 -9.25 21.76
C LYS A 8 -11.93 -9.28 20.39
N PHE A 9 -11.41 -10.05 19.42
CA PHE A 9 -12.07 -10.25 18.13
C PHE A 9 -13.27 -11.22 18.20
N ALA A 10 -13.29 -12.16 19.14
CA ALA A 10 -14.40 -13.10 19.35
C ALA A 10 -15.52 -12.54 20.25
N PHE A 11 -15.20 -11.71 21.26
CA PHE A 11 -16.13 -11.17 22.25
C PHE A 11 -16.97 -10.00 21.73
N ARG A 12 -16.61 -9.34 20.62
CA ARG A 12 -17.54 -8.41 19.95
C ARG A 12 -18.76 -9.10 19.34
N LYS A 13 -18.78 -10.45 19.26
CA LYS A 13 -19.83 -11.19 18.55
C LYS A 13 -20.64 -12.18 19.38
N VAL A 14 -20.36 -12.38 20.67
CA VAL A 14 -21.13 -13.30 21.51
C VAL A 14 -21.31 -12.70 22.89
N TYR A 15 -22.47 -12.08 23.13
CA TYR A 15 -23.27 -12.11 24.36
C TYR A 15 -24.35 -11.01 24.25
N LYS A 16 -25.51 -11.39 23.69
CA LYS A 16 -26.79 -10.79 24.07
C LYS A 16 -27.40 -11.75 25.10
N LYS A 17 -27.49 -11.26 26.34
CA LYS A 17 -28.25 -11.78 27.50
C LYS A 17 -27.80 -13.09 28.18
N GLY A 18 -27.60 -12.94 29.49
CA GLY A 18 -27.92 -13.95 30.52
C GLY A 18 -26.83 -14.97 30.80
N ASP A 19 -25.89 -14.65 31.69
CA ASP A 19 -25.75 -15.34 32.99
C ASP A 19 -24.45 -14.94 33.68
N SER A 20 -24.60 -14.67 34.97
CA SER A 20 -23.59 -14.15 35.89
C SER A 20 -22.54 -15.21 36.23
N TRP A 21 -21.26 -14.86 36.12
CA TRP A 21 -20.20 -15.44 36.96
C TRP A 21 -19.36 -14.32 37.58
N SER A 22 -19.43 -14.28 38.91
CA SER A 22 -18.87 -13.30 39.83
C SER A 22 -17.34 -13.28 39.84
N ASN A 23 -16.75 -12.10 39.71
CA ASN A 23 -15.38 -11.81 40.14
C ASN A 23 -15.32 -11.83 41.67
N ARG A 24 -14.46 -12.69 42.23
CA ARG A 24 -14.11 -12.68 43.65
C ARG A 24 -12.68 -12.16 43.80
N MET A 25 -12.53 -10.86 43.97
CA MET A 25 -11.43 -10.24 44.72
C MET A 25 -11.96 -8.89 45.26
N LEU A 26 -12.39 -8.90 46.52
CA LEU A 26 -12.62 -7.70 47.31
C LEU A 26 -11.41 -7.51 48.22
N THR A 27 -10.71 -6.40 48.05
CA THR A 27 -10.05 -5.69 49.14
C THR A 27 -11.13 -5.03 50.00
N SER A 28 -10.96 -5.13 51.31
CA SER A 28 -11.83 -4.59 52.34
C SER A 28 -11.54 -3.11 52.62
N HIS A 29 -12.57 -2.25 52.66
CA HIS A 29 -13.07 -1.60 53.89
C HIS A 29 -14.07 -0.46 53.61
N HIS A 30 -15.20 -0.55 54.32
CA HIS A 30 -16.12 0.46 54.87
C HIS A 30 -16.42 1.76 54.09
N LYS A 31 -17.65 1.96 53.58
CA LYS A 31 -18.96 2.34 54.20
C LYS A 31 -19.09 3.84 54.51
N ASP A 32 -19.99 4.52 53.78
CA ASP A 32 -21.18 5.28 54.27
C ASP A 32 -21.81 6.08 53.11
N THR A 33 -23.00 5.72 52.61
CA THR A 33 -24.38 6.18 52.92
C THR A 33 -24.71 7.63 52.56
N GLY A 34 -25.78 7.83 51.78
CA GLY A 34 -26.42 9.15 51.57
C GLY A 34 -27.15 9.37 50.23
N THR A 35 -28.43 9.00 50.20
CA THR A 35 -29.60 9.60 49.50
C THR A 35 -29.38 10.90 48.69
N GLY A 36 -30.03 11.21 47.56
CA GLY A 36 -31.27 10.75 46.94
C GLY A 36 -31.81 11.86 45.99
N LEU A 37 -32.98 11.60 45.39
CA LEU A 37 -33.91 12.51 44.70
C LEU A 37 -33.78 12.79 43.19
N CYS A 38 -34.73 12.17 42.49
CA CYS A 38 -35.35 12.57 41.23
C CYS A 38 -35.89 14.01 41.24
N LYS A 39 -35.97 14.63 40.05
CA LYS A 39 -37.27 15.01 39.44
C LYS A 39 -37.13 15.41 37.97
N CYS A 40 -38.10 14.91 37.20
CA CYS A 40 -38.42 15.23 35.81
C CYS A 40 -39.20 16.55 35.69
N VAL A 41 -39.61 16.84 34.44
CA VAL A 41 -40.60 17.81 33.94
C VAL A 41 -39.95 19.12 33.45
N GLY A 42 -40.14 19.60 32.22
CA GLY A 42 -41.00 19.18 31.12
C GLY A 42 -41.45 20.40 30.31
N ARG A 43 -41.45 20.24 28.98
CA ARG A 43 -42.36 20.81 27.98
C ARG A 43 -42.39 22.32 27.61
N LYS A 44 -42.43 22.46 26.26
CA LYS A 44 -43.32 23.30 25.41
C LYS A 44 -42.89 24.77 25.23
N SER A 45 -42.49 25.22 24.04
CA SER A 45 -43.15 25.33 22.70
C SER A 45 -43.60 26.77 22.44
N ARG A 46 -43.13 27.40 21.35
CA ARG A 46 -43.96 28.01 20.29
C ARG A 46 -43.13 28.80 19.28
N TRP A 47 -43.34 28.44 18.03
CA TRP A 47 -43.42 29.25 16.80
C TRP A 47 -43.38 30.78 16.93
N SER A 48 -42.55 31.43 16.10
CA SER A 48 -43.06 32.44 15.16
C SER A 48 -42.10 32.64 13.99
N ARG A 49 -42.70 32.88 12.83
CA ARG A 49 -42.11 33.17 11.52
C ARG A 49 -41.64 34.63 11.47
N TYR A 50 -40.52 34.92 10.79
CA TYR A 50 -40.30 36.22 10.16
C TYR A 50 -39.60 36.08 8.81
N LEU A 51 -40.02 36.97 7.91
CA LEU A 51 -39.77 37.07 6.48
C LEU A 51 -38.32 37.45 6.12
N PHE A 52 -38.03 37.16 4.85
CA PHE A 52 -36.87 37.52 4.03
C PHE A 52 -36.41 38.99 4.09
N ALA A 53 -35.09 39.16 4.18
CA ALA A 53 -34.26 40.11 3.42
C ALA A 53 -32.86 39.46 3.35
N GLY A 54 -32.25 39.14 2.20
CA GLY A 54 -32.09 39.99 1.03
C GLY A 54 -30.71 40.66 1.07
N ILE A 55 -29.61 39.88 1.19
CA ILE A 55 -28.24 40.36 1.02
C ILE A 55 -27.46 39.32 0.22
N PHE A 56 -27.26 39.59 -1.08
CA PHE A 56 -26.27 38.90 -1.92
C PHE A 56 -24.92 39.54 -1.65
N ILE A 57 -24.04 38.86 -0.90
CA ILE A 57 -22.61 39.18 -0.92
C ILE A 57 -21.97 38.19 -1.89
N VAL A 58 -21.58 38.70 -3.06
CA VAL A 58 -20.64 38.01 -3.95
C VAL A 58 -19.26 38.10 -3.30
N MET A 59 -18.92 37.11 -2.46
CA MET A 59 -17.55 36.88 -2.04
C MET A 59 -16.82 36.15 -3.16
N ALA A 60 -16.24 36.89 -4.09
CA ALA A 60 -15.20 36.38 -4.97
C ALA A 60 -13.94 36.13 -4.12
N GLN A 61 -13.91 35.01 -3.39
CA GLN A 61 -12.67 34.52 -2.80
C GLN A 61 -11.96 33.68 -3.86
N GLY A 62 -10.95 34.28 -4.48
CA GLY A 62 -9.93 33.53 -5.19
C GLY A 62 -9.30 32.54 -4.20
N LEU A 63 -9.66 31.27 -4.35
CA LEU A 63 -8.95 30.17 -3.71
C LEU A 63 -7.55 30.10 -4.32
N ALA A 64 -6.61 30.82 -3.72
CA ALA A 64 -5.20 30.47 -3.83
C ALA A 64 -5.05 29.08 -3.21
N ILE A 65 -5.18 28.04 -4.02
CA ILE A 65 -4.82 26.68 -3.65
C ILE A 65 -3.30 26.67 -3.52
N GLY A 66 -2.81 27.01 -2.33
CA GLY A 66 -1.44 26.75 -1.95
C GLY A 66 -1.16 25.27 -2.16
N GLN A 67 -0.17 24.98 -2.99
CA GLN A 67 0.31 23.64 -3.27
C GLN A 67 0.89 23.10 -1.96
N GLN A 68 0.05 22.44 -1.15
CA GLN A 68 0.52 21.71 0.04
C GLN A 68 1.43 20.60 -0.48
N SER A 69 2.74 20.80 -0.34
CA SER A 69 3.68 19.70 -0.44
C SER A 69 3.31 18.74 0.68
N VAL A 70 2.79 17.57 0.32
CA VAL A 70 2.54 16.48 1.27
C VAL A 70 3.92 15.98 1.69
N THR A 71 4.53 16.65 2.67
CA THR A 71 5.75 16.19 3.31
C THR A 71 5.38 15.00 4.18
N ARG A 72 6.12 13.91 4.04
CA ARG A 72 5.86 12.71 4.83
C ARG A 72 6.11 13.02 6.30
N GLU A 73 5.15 12.69 7.16
CA GLU A 73 5.29 12.84 8.60
C GLU A 73 6.48 12.00 9.10
N VAL A 74 7.42 12.65 9.79
CA VAL A 74 8.58 12.02 10.41
C VAL A 74 8.20 11.61 11.83
N ARG A 75 8.52 10.38 12.23
CA ARG A 75 8.14 9.81 13.53
C ARG A 75 9.31 9.16 14.25
N THR A 76 9.30 9.19 15.58
CA THR A 76 10.24 8.44 16.42
C THR A 76 9.88 6.95 16.44
N ARG A 77 10.81 6.12 16.95
CA ARG A 77 10.56 4.70 17.19
C ARG A 77 9.36 4.48 18.12
N GLU A 78 9.27 5.25 19.19
CA GLU A 78 8.21 5.12 20.20
C GLU A 78 6.83 5.41 19.60
N GLU A 79 6.72 6.43 18.75
CA GLU A 79 5.49 6.77 18.05
C GLU A 79 5.06 5.64 17.09
N VAL A 80 6.01 5.08 16.32
CA VAL A 80 5.71 3.95 15.43
C VAL A 80 5.34 2.68 16.21
N GLU A 81 6.01 2.38 17.32
CA GLU A 81 5.61 1.27 18.20
C GLU A 81 4.22 1.50 18.81
N ALA A 82 3.86 2.74 19.14
CA ALA A 82 2.51 3.08 19.60
C ALA A 82 1.45 2.85 18.50
N LEU A 83 1.75 3.19 17.24
CA LEU A 83 0.87 2.88 16.10
C LEU A 83 0.66 1.37 15.95
N ILE A 84 1.74 0.57 16.02
CA ILE A 84 1.68 -0.90 15.94
C ILE A 84 0.86 -1.48 17.11
N LYS A 85 1.08 -0.96 18.32
CA LYS A 85 0.33 -1.37 19.51
C LYS A 85 -1.16 -1.08 19.35
N LYS A 86 -1.53 0.12 18.90
CA LYS A 86 -2.93 0.49 18.63
C LYS A 86 -3.56 -0.43 17.58
N ALA A 87 -2.84 -0.69 16.49
CA ALA A 87 -3.25 -1.62 15.44
C ALA A 87 -3.48 -3.06 15.93
N SER A 88 -2.80 -3.48 17.00
CA SER A 88 -3.01 -4.81 17.61
C SER A 88 -4.30 -4.94 18.41
N THR A 89 -4.84 -3.82 18.90
CA THR A 89 -6.06 -3.79 19.73
C THR A 89 -7.29 -3.36 18.96
N ASP A 90 -7.11 -2.48 17.97
CA ASP A 90 -8.20 -1.82 17.27
C ASP A 90 -8.48 -2.54 15.96
N ALA A 91 -9.69 -3.10 15.86
CA ALA A 91 -10.20 -3.58 14.60
C ALA A 91 -10.23 -2.44 13.56
N PRO A 92 -9.96 -2.71 12.27
CA PRO A 92 -10.22 -1.74 11.22
C PRO A 92 -11.65 -1.21 11.28
N ASP A 93 -11.86 0.05 10.90
CA ASP A 93 -13.16 0.73 10.89
C ASP A 93 -14.24 -0.04 10.10
N TRP A 94 -13.85 -0.68 9.01
CA TRP A 94 -14.71 -1.48 8.15
C TRP A 94 -15.00 -2.88 8.71
N TRP A 95 -14.34 -3.31 9.78
CA TRP A 95 -14.39 -4.70 10.21
C TRP A 95 -15.80 -5.16 10.46
N ASP A 96 -16.61 -4.41 11.20
CA ASP A 96 -17.96 -4.84 11.57
C ASP A 96 -18.96 -4.72 10.40
N SER A 97 -18.68 -3.90 9.38
CA SER A 97 -19.55 -3.72 8.20
C SER A 97 -19.35 -4.79 7.12
N VAL A 98 -18.16 -5.40 7.05
CA VAL A 98 -17.87 -6.43 6.03
C VAL A 98 -18.34 -7.80 6.50
N LYS A 99 -19.08 -8.54 5.68
CA LYS A 99 -19.47 -9.93 6.02
C LYS A 99 -18.35 -10.90 5.68
N LEU A 100 -18.27 -12.01 6.44
CA LEU A 100 -17.41 -13.13 6.07
C LEU A 100 -18.05 -13.85 4.88
N ASN A 101 -17.45 -13.70 3.70
CA ASN A 101 -18.03 -14.15 2.44
C ASN A 101 -17.01 -15.01 1.67
N TYR A 102 -17.32 -16.30 1.49
CA TYR A 102 -16.51 -17.23 0.72
C TYR A 102 -17.36 -18.44 0.26
N PRO A 103 -16.96 -19.15 -0.82
CA PRO A 103 -17.68 -20.34 -1.29
C PRO A 103 -17.72 -21.44 -0.23
N LYS A 104 -18.91 -21.99 0.05
CA LYS A 104 -19.10 -23.09 1.01
C LYS A 104 -18.30 -24.35 0.67
N THR A 105 -17.90 -24.50 -0.60
CA THR A 105 -17.08 -25.60 -1.11
C THR A 105 -15.59 -25.48 -0.81
N LEU A 106 -15.12 -24.36 -0.25
CA LEU A 106 -13.70 -24.19 0.08
C LEU A 106 -13.29 -25.15 1.20
N ASN A 107 -12.19 -25.88 0.96
CA ASN A 107 -11.53 -26.67 1.98
C ASN A 107 -10.80 -25.76 2.98
N LEU A 108 -11.48 -25.45 4.08
CA LEU A 108 -10.96 -24.60 5.14
C LEU A 108 -9.86 -25.24 5.99
N ASN A 109 -9.49 -26.52 5.81
CA ASN A 109 -8.27 -27.07 6.41
C ASN A 109 -6.99 -26.46 5.79
N TRP A 110 -7.13 -25.85 4.59
CA TRP A 110 -6.09 -25.08 3.92
C TRP A 110 -4.73 -25.82 3.84
N PRO A 111 -4.65 -26.98 3.17
CA PRO A 111 -3.36 -27.68 3.01
C PRO A 111 -2.36 -26.81 2.21
N ILE A 112 -1.07 -26.93 2.50
CA ILE A 112 0.00 -26.17 1.80
C ILE A 112 0.05 -26.56 0.32
N LYS A 113 0.00 -27.87 0.03
CA LYS A 113 -0.01 -28.43 -1.32
C LYS A 113 -1.34 -29.13 -1.56
N PRO A 114 -2.41 -28.42 -1.94
CA PRO A 114 -3.68 -29.06 -2.24
C PRO A 114 -3.55 -29.88 -3.54
N GLY A 115 -3.69 -31.21 -3.45
CA GLY A 115 -3.64 -32.13 -4.61
C GLY A 115 -4.74 -31.85 -5.65
N GLY A 116 -4.61 -32.45 -6.85
CA GLY A 116 -5.57 -32.30 -7.96
C GLY A 116 -5.45 -30.99 -8.75
N LYS A 117 -6.32 -30.82 -9.76
CA LYS A 117 -6.32 -29.65 -10.67
C LYS A 117 -6.57 -28.32 -9.95
N TRP A 118 -6.20 -27.20 -10.59
CA TRP A 118 -6.51 -25.86 -10.11
C TRP A 118 -8.04 -25.69 -9.99
N ASN A 119 -8.50 -25.25 -8.82
CA ASN A 119 -9.91 -25.01 -8.51
C ASN A 119 -10.01 -23.98 -7.36
N ASN A 120 -10.19 -22.71 -7.74
CA ASN A 120 -10.33 -21.59 -6.81
C ASN A 120 -11.63 -21.61 -6.00
N GLN A 121 -12.60 -22.48 -6.31
CA GLN A 121 -13.82 -22.67 -5.50
C GLN A 121 -13.65 -23.74 -4.42
N LYS A 122 -12.59 -24.54 -4.47
CA LYS A 122 -12.30 -25.61 -3.49
C LYS A 122 -11.01 -25.36 -2.68
N LYS A 123 -10.07 -24.57 -3.20
CA LYS A 123 -8.73 -24.40 -2.62
C LYS A 123 -8.50 -22.96 -2.18
N VAL A 124 -8.37 -22.74 -0.87
CA VAL A 124 -8.23 -21.40 -0.25
C VAL A 124 -7.13 -20.55 -0.88
N GLY A 125 -5.92 -21.08 -1.06
CA GLY A 125 -4.82 -20.30 -1.65
C GLY A 125 -5.13 -19.84 -3.07
N GLN A 126 -5.83 -20.67 -3.84
CA GLN A 126 -6.22 -20.37 -5.22
C GLN A 126 -7.41 -19.41 -5.28
N TYR A 127 -8.34 -19.51 -4.32
CA TYR A 127 -9.41 -18.51 -4.13
C TYR A 127 -8.84 -17.13 -3.85
N ILE A 128 -7.90 -17.03 -2.90
CA ILE A 128 -7.24 -15.77 -2.58
C ILE A 128 -6.55 -15.24 -3.84
N TRP A 129 -5.80 -16.08 -4.55
CA TRP A 129 -5.08 -15.69 -5.76
C TRP A 129 -5.98 -15.20 -6.91
N ASP A 130 -7.00 -15.96 -7.30
CA ASP A 130 -7.82 -15.64 -8.48
C ASP A 130 -9.01 -14.72 -8.18
N VAL A 131 -9.51 -14.71 -6.94
CA VAL A 131 -10.79 -14.07 -6.60
C VAL A 131 -10.59 -12.90 -5.64
N THR A 132 -9.72 -13.01 -4.65
CA THR A 132 -9.49 -11.90 -3.72
C THR A 132 -8.51 -10.90 -4.31
N ASN A 133 -7.29 -11.33 -4.66
CA ASN A 133 -6.19 -10.44 -5.04
C ASN A 133 -6.56 -9.47 -6.18
N PRO A 134 -7.12 -9.90 -7.34
CA PRO A 134 -7.42 -8.99 -8.44
C PRO A 134 -8.61 -8.07 -8.20
N ASN A 135 -9.36 -8.23 -7.10
CA ASN A 135 -10.63 -7.54 -6.89
C ASN A 135 -10.56 -6.64 -5.64
N PRO A 136 -10.27 -5.33 -5.77
CA PRO A 136 -10.20 -4.40 -4.63
C PRO A 136 -11.40 -4.42 -3.69
N HIS A 137 -12.61 -4.54 -4.25
CA HIS A 137 -13.84 -4.64 -3.48
C HIS A 137 -13.94 -5.92 -2.61
N ARG A 138 -13.15 -6.96 -2.89
CA ARG A 138 -13.11 -8.23 -2.15
C ARG A 138 -11.92 -8.34 -1.18
N TRP A 139 -11.00 -7.38 -1.17
CA TRP A 139 -9.82 -7.43 -0.31
C TRP A 139 -10.18 -7.57 1.18
N LYS A 140 -11.16 -6.79 1.65
CA LYS A 140 -11.65 -6.85 3.04
C LYS A 140 -12.30 -8.19 3.36
N GLU A 141 -13.05 -8.78 2.42
CA GLU A 141 -13.64 -10.12 2.56
C GLU A 141 -12.54 -11.20 2.68
N GLY A 142 -11.50 -11.09 1.85
CA GLY A 142 -10.35 -11.98 1.91
C GLY A 142 -9.63 -11.91 3.25
N ILE A 143 -9.39 -10.70 3.78
CA ILE A 143 -8.79 -10.52 5.10
C ILE A 143 -9.64 -11.20 6.18
N LYS A 144 -10.97 -11.06 6.11
CA LYS A 144 -11.90 -11.78 7.00
C LYS A 144 -11.78 -13.31 6.88
N LEU A 145 -11.67 -13.84 5.67
CA LEU A 145 -11.47 -15.27 5.44
C LEU A 145 -10.16 -15.76 6.09
N VAL A 146 -9.04 -15.08 5.88
CA VAL A 146 -7.77 -15.50 6.47
C VAL A 146 -7.78 -15.37 7.99
N HIS A 147 -8.40 -14.32 8.54
CA HIS A 147 -8.60 -14.21 9.99
C HIS A 147 -9.47 -15.35 10.54
N HIS A 148 -10.54 -15.73 9.82
CA HIS A 148 -11.36 -16.89 10.20
C HIS A 148 -10.55 -18.20 10.22
N LEU A 149 -9.68 -18.41 9.22
CA LEU A 149 -8.77 -19.56 9.17
C LEU A 149 -7.74 -19.55 10.30
N MET A 150 -7.22 -18.38 10.67
CA MET A 150 -6.33 -18.20 11.81
C MET A 150 -6.99 -18.68 13.12
N VAL A 151 -8.22 -18.23 13.37
CA VAL A 151 -8.99 -18.64 14.56
C VAL A 151 -9.32 -20.13 14.53
N LYS A 152 -9.75 -20.66 13.36
CA LYS A 152 -10.06 -22.08 13.16
C LYS A 152 -8.86 -22.98 13.50
N HIS A 153 -7.65 -22.55 13.16
CA HIS A 153 -6.42 -23.32 13.34
C HIS A 153 -5.55 -22.82 14.50
N LYS A 154 -6.14 -22.18 15.52
CA LYS A 154 -5.40 -21.60 16.65
C LYS A 154 -4.48 -22.58 17.40
N ASN A 155 -4.78 -23.89 17.34
CA ASN A 155 -4.01 -24.95 17.99
C ASN A 155 -3.00 -25.63 17.04
N ASP A 156 -2.93 -25.24 15.77
CA ASP A 156 -1.98 -25.74 14.79
C ASP A 156 -0.96 -24.63 14.51
N SER A 157 0.22 -24.73 15.15
CA SER A 157 1.26 -23.69 15.12
C SER A 157 1.66 -23.30 13.69
N ALA A 158 1.79 -24.27 12.79
CA ALA A 158 2.19 -24.02 11.41
C ALA A 158 1.09 -23.28 10.63
N LYS A 159 -0.18 -23.70 10.75
CA LYS A 159 -1.30 -23.01 10.10
C LYS A 159 -1.57 -21.64 10.71
N LEU A 160 -1.37 -21.49 12.03
CA LEU A 160 -1.48 -20.21 12.73
C LEU A 160 -0.46 -19.21 12.20
N ALA A 161 0.83 -19.60 12.17
CA ALA A 161 1.92 -18.78 11.63
C ALA A 161 1.64 -18.37 10.17
N ARG A 162 1.24 -19.32 9.31
CA ARG A 162 0.92 -19.02 7.91
C ARG A 162 -0.26 -18.05 7.77
N SER A 163 -1.28 -18.18 8.61
CA SER A 163 -2.42 -17.27 8.59
C SER A 163 -1.99 -15.86 9.00
N MET A 164 -1.15 -15.74 10.03
CA MET A 164 -0.57 -14.45 10.45
C MET A 164 0.34 -13.84 9.37
N GLN A 165 1.22 -14.63 8.74
CA GLN A 165 2.01 -14.17 7.56
C GLN A 165 1.12 -13.63 6.44
N SER A 166 0.03 -14.35 6.17
CA SER A 166 -0.93 -13.99 5.12
C SER A 166 -1.66 -12.70 5.49
N LEU A 167 -2.12 -12.55 6.74
CA LEU A 167 -2.72 -11.31 7.23
C LEU A 167 -1.76 -10.13 7.09
N GLY A 168 -0.50 -10.28 7.53
CA GLY A 168 0.51 -9.24 7.38
C GLY A 168 0.68 -8.83 5.91
N SER A 169 0.76 -9.81 5.01
CA SER A 169 0.86 -9.57 3.57
C SER A 169 -0.39 -8.91 2.98
N MET A 170 -1.60 -9.24 3.45
CA MET A 170 -2.84 -8.64 2.96
C MET A 170 -3.01 -7.21 3.46
N PHE A 171 -2.70 -6.92 4.71
CA PHE A 171 -2.72 -5.55 5.23
C PHE A 171 -1.68 -4.68 4.52
N TYR A 172 -0.48 -5.22 4.24
CA TYR A 172 0.54 -4.56 3.44
C TYR A 172 0.07 -4.31 1.99
N ASN A 173 -0.34 -5.37 1.28
CA ASN A 173 -0.59 -5.30 -0.16
C ASN A 173 -1.94 -4.68 -0.53
N PHE A 174 -2.96 -4.78 0.32
CA PHE A 174 -4.34 -4.40 -0.03
C PHE A 174 -4.84 -3.17 0.71
N GLN A 175 -4.44 -2.98 1.96
CA GLN A 175 -4.96 -1.89 2.79
C GLN A 175 -3.92 -0.80 3.05
N ARG A 176 -2.64 -1.06 2.72
CA ARG A 176 -1.49 -0.20 3.08
C ARG A 176 -1.51 0.14 4.57
N ASP A 177 -1.93 -0.84 5.35
CA ASP A 177 -2.10 -0.73 6.79
C ASP A 177 -0.83 -1.21 7.46
N TRP A 178 0.21 -0.38 7.34
CA TRP A 178 1.57 -0.70 7.76
C TRP A 178 1.68 -1.12 9.22
N PRO A 179 1.01 -0.46 10.18
CA PRO A 179 1.07 -0.87 11.58
C PRO A 179 0.49 -2.29 11.79
N ARG A 180 -0.67 -2.60 11.19
CA ARG A 180 -1.27 -3.94 11.30
C ARG A 180 -0.46 -4.99 10.54
N ALA A 181 0.13 -4.64 9.40
CA ALA A 181 1.02 -5.53 8.67
C ALA A 181 2.22 -5.96 9.52
N VAL A 182 2.91 -4.99 10.14
CA VAL A 182 4.04 -5.23 11.05
C VAL A 182 3.60 -6.08 12.24
N PHE A 183 2.46 -5.75 12.86
CA PHE A 183 1.92 -6.53 13.98
C PHE A 183 1.78 -8.02 13.60
N TRP A 184 1.09 -8.32 12.49
CA TRP A 184 0.84 -9.69 12.09
C TRP A 184 2.11 -10.46 11.71
N TRP A 185 3.08 -9.81 11.06
CA TRP A 185 4.37 -10.44 10.78
C TRP A 185 5.19 -10.71 12.04
N ARG A 186 5.26 -9.76 12.98
CA ARG A 186 5.90 -9.97 14.28
C ARG A 186 5.23 -11.11 15.06
N MET A 187 3.90 -11.19 15.02
CA MET A 187 3.17 -12.28 15.65
C MET A 187 3.47 -13.63 14.99
N SER A 188 3.50 -13.68 13.66
CA SER A 188 3.88 -14.90 12.94
C SER A 188 5.28 -15.38 13.31
N ALA A 189 6.25 -14.48 13.41
CA ALA A 189 7.64 -14.83 13.64
C ALA A 189 7.90 -15.51 14.99
N ARG A 190 7.02 -15.28 15.97
CA ARG A 190 7.04 -16.03 17.24
C ARG A 190 6.80 -17.53 17.05
N TYR A 191 6.22 -17.92 15.93
CA TYR A 191 5.94 -19.32 15.58
C TYR A 191 6.83 -19.84 14.45
N SER A 192 7.13 -19.00 13.46
CA SER A 192 7.90 -19.41 12.28
C SER A 192 9.39 -19.08 12.34
N GLY A 193 9.82 -18.22 13.27
CA GLY A 193 11.21 -17.71 13.35
C GLY A 193 11.62 -16.77 12.20
N MET A 194 10.68 -16.38 11.33
CA MET A 194 10.98 -15.64 10.09
C MET A 194 10.12 -14.40 9.92
N VAL A 195 10.77 -13.27 9.58
CA VAL A 195 10.14 -12.07 9.02
C VAL A 195 10.94 -11.60 7.81
N ASP A 196 10.26 -11.10 6.79
CA ASP A 196 10.91 -10.41 5.67
C ASP A 196 11.43 -9.03 6.13
N PRO A 197 12.76 -8.85 6.23
CA PRO A 197 13.33 -7.61 6.75
C PRO A 197 13.05 -6.42 5.82
N ILE A 198 13.01 -6.64 4.50
CA ILE A 198 12.83 -5.55 3.52
C ILE A 198 11.41 -5.01 3.59
N ARG A 199 10.41 -5.89 3.73
CA ARG A 199 9.02 -5.46 3.93
C ARG A 199 8.80 -4.76 5.27
N LEU A 200 9.47 -5.20 6.35
CA LEU A 200 9.45 -4.46 7.61
C LEU A 200 10.06 -3.08 7.47
N ALA A 201 11.24 -2.99 6.86
CA ALA A 201 11.90 -1.73 6.57
C ALA A 201 10.99 -0.81 5.75
N ASN A 202 10.30 -1.34 4.74
CA ASN A 202 9.32 -0.57 3.99
C ASN A 202 8.16 -0.09 4.86
N CYS A 203 7.58 -0.91 5.73
CA CYS A 203 6.52 -0.46 6.64
C CYS A 203 7.00 0.67 7.56
N TYR A 204 8.19 0.57 8.15
CA TYR A 204 8.73 1.62 9.03
C TYR A 204 9.03 2.90 8.25
N TRP A 205 9.54 2.76 7.03
CA TRP A 205 9.68 3.86 6.10
C TRP A 205 8.32 4.51 5.95
N GLN A 206 7.30 3.78 5.49
CA GLN A 206 5.94 4.29 5.26
C GLN A 206 5.29 4.94 6.50
N MET A 207 5.63 4.51 7.71
CA MET A 207 5.20 5.13 8.97
C MET A 207 6.06 6.33 9.40
N GLY A 208 7.13 6.66 8.70
CA GLY A 208 7.95 7.85 8.92
C GLY A 208 9.16 7.68 9.82
N CYS A 209 9.58 6.44 10.13
CA CYS A 209 10.67 6.19 11.08
C CYS A 209 11.93 5.68 10.37
N GLU A 210 12.76 6.61 9.86
CA GLU A 210 14.02 6.31 9.17
C GLU A 210 15.00 5.49 10.03
N GLU A 211 15.06 5.76 11.34
CA GLU A 211 15.92 5.05 12.29
C GLU A 211 15.75 3.53 12.20
N MET A 212 14.49 3.05 12.29
CA MET A 212 14.16 1.63 12.22
C MET A 212 14.44 1.02 10.83
N VAL A 213 14.32 1.81 9.76
CA VAL A 213 14.69 1.40 8.40
C VAL A 213 16.20 1.16 8.32
N ARG A 214 17.00 2.15 8.75
CA ARG A 214 18.47 2.08 8.72
C ARG A 214 19.00 0.92 9.55
N GLU A 215 18.44 0.70 10.73
CA GLU A 215 18.79 -0.44 11.59
C GLU A 215 18.66 -1.78 10.83
N ILE A 216 17.60 -1.97 10.04
CA ILE A 216 17.43 -3.17 9.23
C ILE A 216 18.41 -3.19 8.06
N LEU A 217 18.43 -2.12 7.26
CA LEU A 217 19.18 -2.11 6.00
C LEU A 217 20.69 -2.14 6.20
N LEU A 218 21.21 -1.68 7.35
CA LEU A 218 22.63 -1.79 7.70
C LEU A 218 23.09 -3.24 7.90
N ARG A 219 22.17 -4.16 8.20
CA ARG A 219 22.45 -5.61 8.30
C ARG A 219 22.38 -6.33 6.95
N ILE A 220 22.06 -5.61 5.87
CA ILE A 220 21.94 -6.14 4.52
C ILE A 220 23.07 -5.54 3.65
N PRO A 221 24.21 -6.24 3.51
CA PRO A 221 25.39 -5.69 2.84
C PRO A 221 25.28 -5.65 1.31
N SER A 222 24.25 -6.27 0.72
CA SER A 222 24.04 -6.34 -0.73
C SER A 222 22.55 -6.45 -1.07
N ASP A 223 22.15 -5.97 -2.25
CA ASP A 223 20.78 -6.12 -2.74
C ASP A 223 20.58 -7.50 -3.40
N TYR A 224 20.07 -8.45 -2.61
CA TYR A 224 19.73 -9.81 -3.05
C TYR A 224 18.36 -9.90 -3.74
N THR A 225 17.60 -8.81 -3.84
CA THR A 225 16.24 -8.84 -4.36
C THR A 225 16.22 -8.91 -5.88
N ARG A 226 15.14 -9.47 -6.44
CA ARG A 226 14.96 -9.57 -7.89
C ARG A 226 14.85 -8.21 -8.58
N ASN A 227 14.35 -7.18 -7.88
CA ASN A 227 13.96 -5.90 -8.48
C ASN A 227 14.73 -4.67 -7.93
N GLY A 228 15.74 -4.86 -7.07
CA GLY A 228 16.51 -3.74 -6.52
C GLY A 228 15.81 -2.98 -5.39
N GLU A 229 15.06 -3.68 -4.53
CA GLU A 229 14.25 -3.04 -3.46
C GLU A 229 15.11 -2.41 -2.36
N VAL A 230 16.27 -2.97 -2.04
CA VAL A 230 17.19 -2.39 -1.04
C VAL A 230 17.80 -1.10 -1.60
N ILE A 231 18.17 -1.11 -2.89
CA ILE A 231 18.63 0.09 -3.61
C ILE A 231 17.55 1.18 -3.56
N LYS A 232 16.29 0.84 -3.90
CA LYS A 232 15.16 1.79 -3.83
C LYS A 232 14.99 2.35 -2.42
N LEU A 233 14.97 1.53 -1.38
CA LEU A 233 14.74 2.02 -0.01
C LEU A 233 15.84 3.00 0.45
N TRP A 234 17.11 2.74 0.13
CA TRP A 234 18.17 3.73 0.41
C TRP A 234 17.96 5.03 -0.39
N ALA A 235 17.57 4.93 -1.66
CA ALA A 235 17.29 6.10 -2.49
C ALA A 235 16.09 6.92 -1.99
N ASP A 236 15.01 6.25 -1.57
CA ASP A 236 13.82 6.90 -1.00
C ASP A 236 14.17 7.71 0.25
N MET A 237 15.10 7.21 1.08
CA MET A 237 15.65 7.93 2.26
C MET A 237 16.61 9.07 1.90
N GLY A 238 16.77 9.40 0.61
CA GLY A 238 17.73 10.41 0.15
C GLY A 238 19.20 9.97 0.23
N GLN A 239 19.48 8.72 0.62
CA GLN A 239 20.84 8.17 0.74
C GLN A 239 21.34 7.64 -0.62
N LEU A 240 21.33 8.53 -1.61
CA LEU A 240 21.53 8.16 -3.01
C LEU A 240 22.90 7.55 -3.28
N ASP A 241 23.98 8.09 -2.71
CA ASP A 241 25.33 7.55 -2.93
C ASP A 241 25.45 6.09 -2.46
N LYS A 242 24.77 5.75 -1.36
CA LYS A 242 24.70 4.37 -0.87
C LYS A 242 23.88 3.48 -1.79
N ALA A 243 22.74 3.98 -2.29
CA ALA A 243 21.92 3.27 -3.27
C ALA A 243 22.72 2.97 -4.55
N LEU A 244 23.45 3.96 -5.09
CA LEU A 244 24.27 3.78 -6.29
C LEU A 244 25.44 2.81 -6.07
N LYS A 245 26.09 2.87 -4.90
CA LYS A 245 27.13 1.89 -4.53
C LYS A 245 26.59 0.45 -4.51
N LEU A 246 25.40 0.24 -3.94
CA LEU A 246 24.73 -1.06 -3.93
C LEU A 246 24.33 -1.51 -5.33
N ALA A 247 23.89 -0.60 -6.19
CA ALA A 247 23.60 -0.89 -7.59
C ALA A 247 24.87 -1.37 -8.32
N GLU A 248 25.98 -0.65 -8.22
CA GLU A 248 27.25 -1.07 -8.85
C GLU A 248 27.78 -2.41 -8.29
N GLN A 249 27.51 -2.73 -7.01
CA GLN A 249 27.79 -4.06 -6.47
C GLN A 249 26.89 -5.16 -7.08
N LYS A 250 25.58 -4.90 -7.20
CA LYS A 250 24.62 -5.84 -7.83
C LYS A 250 24.91 -6.05 -9.32
N ALA A 251 25.38 -5.02 -10.00
CA ALA A 251 25.82 -5.14 -11.39
C ALA A 251 27.00 -6.11 -11.51
N ARG A 252 28.01 -5.94 -10.65
CA ARG A 252 29.18 -6.83 -10.58
C ARG A 252 28.83 -8.27 -10.17
N SER A 253 27.74 -8.48 -9.43
CA SER A 253 27.25 -9.82 -9.09
C SER A 253 26.42 -10.49 -10.19
N GLY A 254 26.47 -10.00 -11.42
CA GLY A 254 25.82 -10.62 -12.58
C GLY A 254 24.38 -10.18 -12.85
N MET A 255 23.90 -9.11 -12.19
CA MET A 255 22.57 -8.54 -12.44
C MET A 255 22.62 -7.05 -12.90
N PRO A 256 23.42 -6.70 -13.94
CA PRO A 256 23.61 -5.31 -14.37
C PRO A 256 22.30 -4.64 -14.81
N HIS A 257 21.41 -5.38 -15.46
CA HIS A 257 20.14 -4.86 -15.95
C HIS A 257 19.20 -4.37 -14.84
N ILE A 258 19.06 -5.13 -13.74
CA ILE A 258 18.26 -4.70 -12.58
C ILE A 258 18.99 -3.58 -11.83
N ALA A 259 20.31 -3.74 -11.65
CA ALA A 259 21.13 -2.79 -10.92
C ALA A 259 21.09 -1.39 -11.52
N TYR A 260 21.41 -1.28 -12.81
CA TYR A 260 21.46 0.01 -13.50
C TYR A 260 20.08 0.61 -13.69
N LEU A 261 19.02 -0.20 -13.87
CA LEU A 261 17.65 0.31 -13.92
C LEU A 261 17.26 0.93 -12.57
N ALA A 262 17.54 0.24 -11.45
CA ALA A 262 17.27 0.74 -10.11
C ALA A 262 18.06 2.03 -9.81
N ALA A 263 19.34 2.09 -10.19
CA ALA A 263 20.16 3.30 -10.08
C ALA A 263 19.60 4.47 -10.91
N GLY A 264 19.19 4.21 -12.15
CA GLY A 264 18.57 5.22 -13.01
C GLY A 264 17.29 5.77 -12.40
N ASN A 265 16.43 4.89 -11.88
CA ASN A 265 15.19 5.29 -11.20
C ASN A 265 15.48 6.12 -9.94
N ALA A 266 16.46 5.71 -9.13
CA ALA A 266 16.89 6.45 -7.95
C ALA A 266 17.39 7.86 -8.30
N CYS A 267 18.27 8.00 -9.30
CA CYS A 267 18.74 9.30 -9.77
C CYS A 267 17.60 10.17 -10.32
N ARG A 268 16.68 9.58 -11.10
CA ARG A 268 15.53 10.30 -11.67
C ARG A 268 14.62 10.84 -10.58
N GLN A 269 14.30 10.02 -9.59
CA GLN A 269 13.46 10.42 -8.44
C GLN A 269 14.12 11.52 -7.60
N ALA A 270 15.46 11.53 -7.53
CA ALA A 270 16.23 12.58 -6.87
C ALA A 270 16.50 13.82 -7.74
N GLY A 271 15.96 13.90 -8.96
CA GLY A 271 16.18 15.03 -9.88
C GLY A 271 17.56 15.07 -10.55
N ARG A 272 18.39 14.03 -10.39
CA ARG A 272 19.72 13.90 -11.03
C ARG A 272 19.60 13.30 -12.43
N TYR A 273 18.93 14.00 -13.34
CA TYR A 273 18.54 13.47 -14.65
C TYR A 273 19.72 13.06 -15.54
N THR A 274 20.81 13.81 -15.54
CA THR A 274 22.02 13.44 -16.31
C THR A 274 22.55 12.07 -15.93
N GLU A 275 22.60 11.77 -14.63
CA GLU A 275 23.04 10.48 -14.12
C GLU A 275 22.00 9.38 -14.35
N ALA A 276 20.71 9.71 -14.21
CA ALA A 276 19.63 8.80 -14.54
C ALA A 276 19.74 8.31 -15.99
N LEU A 277 19.93 9.23 -16.94
CA LEU A 277 20.13 8.91 -18.35
C LEU A 277 21.37 8.04 -18.59
N ALA A 278 22.47 8.31 -17.87
CA ALA A 278 23.68 7.49 -17.96
C ALA A 278 23.42 6.03 -17.50
N TYR A 279 22.72 5.85 -16.38
CA TYR A 279 22.36 4.53 -15.87
C TYR A 279 21.35 3.78 -16.74
N TYR A 280 20.36 4.47 -17.32
CA TYR A 280 19.45 3.85 -18.27
C TYR A 280 20.18 3.39 -19.54
N ARG A 281 21.14 4.19 -20.05
CA ARG A 281 22.00 3.76 -21.16
C ARG A 281 22.86 2.55 -20.79
N LYS A 282 23.43 2.49 -19.59
CA LYS A 282 24.13 1.29 -19.07
C LYS A 282 23.21 0.07 -19.03
N THR A 283 21.93 0.23 -18.66
CA THR A 283 20.93 -0.84 -18.65
C THR A 283 20.72 -1.41 -20.05
N ILE A 284 20.55 -0.54 -21.05
CA ILE A 284 20.36 -0.91 -22.46
C ILE A 284 21.62 -1.60 -23.03
N ALA A 285 22.81 -1.11 -22.66
CA ALA A 285 24.09 -1.64 -23.11
C ALA A 285 24.51 -2.94 -22.39
N ALA A 286 23.83 -3.33 -21.31
CA ALA A 286 24.19 -4.51 -20.54
C ALA A 286 24.07 -5.77 -21.41
N ARG A 287 25.15 -6.55 -21.51
CA ARG A 287 25.15 -7.85 -22.19
C ARG A 287 24.94 -8.95 -21.15
N LEU A 288 23.98 -9.83 -21.41
CA LEU A 288 23.75 -11.04 -20.61
C LEU A 288 23.91 -12.28 -21.49
N PRO A 289 24.30 -13.44 -20.92
CA PRO A 289 24.37 -14.69 -21.66
C PRO A 289 23.02 -15.05 -22.29
N ALA A 290 23.05 -15.65 -23.48
CA ALA A 290 21.98 -15.74 -24.49
C ALA A 290 20.66 -16.48 -24.09
N LYS A 291 20.46 -16.82 -22.82
CA LYS A 291 19.18 -17.38 -22.37
C LYS A 291 18.12 -16.27 -22.38
N LYS A 292 16.93 -16.59 -22.88
CA LYS A 292 15.76 -15.70 -22.87
C LYS A 292 15.46 -15.28 -21.42
N ASN A 293 15.89 -14.08 -21.06
CA ASN A 293 15.67 -13.50 -19.74
C ASN A 293 14.59 -12.42 -19.85
N ASN A 294 13.35 -12.79 -19.50
CA ASN A 294 12.22 -11.84 -19.52
C ASN A 294 12.47 -10.60 -18.65
N ASP A 295 13.25 -10.72 -17.57
CA ASP A 295 13.58 -9.58 -16.71
C ASP A 295 14.57 -8.63 -17.38
N PHE A 296 15.49 -9.15 -18.20
CA PHE A 296 16.38 -8.34 -19.01
C PHE A 296 15.63 -7.54 -20.06
N SER A 297 14.81 -8.21 -20.87
CA SER A 297 14.02 -7.55 -21.90
C SER A 297 13.14 -6.45 -21.31
N ARG A 298 12.48 -6.73 -20.18
CA ARG A 298 11.68 -5.75 -19.46
C ARG A 298 12.52 -4.59 -18.93
N ALA A 299 13.69 -4.84 -18.36
CA ALA A 299 14.54 -3.78 -17.84
C ALA A 299 15.05 -2.84 -18.94
N VAL A 300 15.40 -3.40 -20.11
CA VAL A 300 15.80 -2.62 -21.30
C VAL A 300 14.65 -1.78 -21.82
N GLU A 301 13.44 -2.35 -21.91
CA GLU A 301 12.24 -1.62 -22.31
C GLU A 301 11.93 -0.49 -21.33
N GLN A 302 11.90 -0.76 -20.03
CA GLN A 302 11.68 0.25 -19.00
C GLN A 302 12.74 1.36 -19.04
N ALA A 303 14.01 1.04 -19.28
CA ALA A 303 15.06 2.04 -19.40
C ALA A 303 14.83 2.96 -20.60
N ARG A 304 14.36 2.44 -21.75
CA ARG A 304 14.01 3.25 -22.92
C ARG A 304 12.81 4.15 -22.63
N GLU A 305 11.77 3.59 -22.02
CA GLU A 305 10.58 4.35 -21.63
C GLU A 305 10.91 5.45 -20.62
N ASN A 306 11.78 5.20 -19.66
CA ASN A 306 12.19 6.20 -18.68
C ASN A 306 13.05 7.32 -19.30
N ILE A 307 13.88 7.02 -20.29
CA ILE A 307 14.62 8.05 -21.07
C ILE A 307 13.63 8.96 -21.80
N GLU A 308 12.59 8.40 -22.41
CA GLU A 308 11.53 9.17 -23.06
C GLU A 308 10.74 9.99 -22.03
N ALA A 309 10.35 9.36 -20.92
CA ALA A 309 9.57 9.99 -19.86
C ALA A 309 10.27 11.21 -19.27
N ILE A 310 11.60 11.15 -19.03
CA ILE A 310 12.37 12.32 -18.57
C ILE A 310 12.16 13.52 -19.50
N LYS A 311 12.24 13.31 -20.81
CA LYS A 311 12.02 14.37 -21.80
C LYS A 311 10.57 14.89 -21.72
N LEU A 312 9.59 13.99 -21.63
CA LEU A 312 8.19 14.36 -21.54
C LEU A 312 7.91 15.19 -20.27
N PHE A 313 8.49 14.84 -19.13
CA PHE A 313 8.25 15.54 -17.88
C PHE A 313 8.79 16.97 -17.88
N GLU A 314 9.86 17.25 -18.62
CA GLU A 314 10.39 18.61 -18.79
C GLU A 314 9.53 19.46 -19.72
N MET A 315 8.91 18.84 -20.73
CA MET A 315 8.12 19.55 -21.75
C MET A 315 6.64 19.74 -21.37
N LEU A 316 6.10 18.87 -20.53
CA LEU A 316 4.67 18.86 -20.20
C LEU A 316 4.32 19.95 -19.19
N ASP A 317 3.54 20.92 -19.66
CA ASP A 317 2.86 21.90 -18.83
C ASP A 317 1.34 21.65 -18.90
N VAL A 318 0.81 20.98 -17.87
CA VAL A 318 -0.61 20.58 -17.82
C VAL A 318 -1.55 21.77 -17.93
N SER A 319 -1.13 22.95 -17.44
CA SER A 319 -1.96 24.16 -17.49
C SER A 319 -2.25 24.65 -18.91
N LYS A 320 -1.43 24.22 -19.88
CA LYS A 320 -1.58 24.54 -21.31
C LYS A 320 -2.32 23.47 -22.09
N ILE A 321 -2.69 22.36 -21.45
CA ILE A 321 -3.43 21.28 -22.09
C ILE A 321 -4.92 21.61 -22.05
N SER A 322 -5.59 21.52 -23.20
CA SER A 322 -7.03 21.75 -23.29
C SER A 322 -7.82 20.75 -22.43
N GLY A 323 -9.01 21.14 -22.00
CA GLY A 323 -9.91 20.22 -21.33
C GLY A 323 -10.25 19.03 -22.25
N GLY A 324 -10.17 17.81 -21.74
CA GLY A 324 -10.32 16.62 -22.57
C GLY A 324 -10.05 15.31 -21.84
N THR A 325 -10.29 14.21 -22.56
CA THR A 325 -9.96 12.85 -22.12
C THR A 325 -8.91 12.26 -23.06
N TYR A 326 -7.77 11.90 -22.49
CA TYR A 326 -6.58 11.46 -23.21
C TYR A 326 -6.22 10.03 -22.85
N ARG A 327 -5.61 9.30 -23.77
CA ARG A 327 -5.23 7.89 -23.56
C ARG A 327 -3.77 7.67 -23.92
N GLY A 328 -3.08 6.89 -23.09
CA GLY A 328 -1.68 6.57 -23.27
C GLY A 328 -1.37 5.16 -22.77
N GLY A 329 -0.25 4.61 -23.21
CA GLY A 329 0.17 3.25 -22.89
C GLY A 329 1.66 3.13 -22.58
N SER A 330 2.00 2.07 -21.87
CA SER A 330 3.36 1.69 -21.47
C SER A 330 3.38 0.19 -21.13
N THR A 331 4.55 -0.41 -21.07
CA THR A 331 4.72 -1.81 -20.67
C THR A 331 4.89 -1.95 -19.16
N ALA A 332 3.90 -2.53 -18.50
CA ALA A 332 3.95 -2.88 -17.08
C ALA A 332 4.64 -4.25 -16.86
N PHE A 333 4.64 -4.75 -15.61
CA PHE A 333 5.37 -5.95 -15.23
C PHE A 333 4.91 -7.21 -15.99
N ASN A 334 3.59 -7.38 -16.15
CA ASN A 334 2.99 -8.53 -16.82
C ASN A 334 2.60 -8.27 -18.29
N GLY A 335 3.00 -7.13 -18.87
CA GLY A 335 2.76 -6.78 -20.26
C GLY A 335 2.13 -5.39 -20.43
N PRO A 336 1.50 -5.10 -21.59
CA PRO A 336 1.02 -3.77 -21.91
C PRO A 336 -0.09 -3.31 -20.96
N MET A 337 -0.10 -2.01 -20.70
CA MET A 337 -1.09 -1.31 -19.90
C MET A 337 -1.53 -0.02 -20.60
N GLN A 338 -2.80 0.36 -20.39
CA GLN A 338 -3.36 1.62 -20.86
C GLN A 338 -3.97 2.40 -19.72
N VAL A 339 -3.78 3.71 -19.78
CA VAL A 339 -4.38 4.66 -18.85
C VAL A 339 -5.20 5.70 -19.62
N GLU A 340 -6.22 6.22 -18.94
CA GLU A 340 -7.00 7.36 -19.37
C GLU A 340 -6.76 8.51 -18.39
N VAL A 341 -6.49 9.70 -18.91
CA VAL A 341 -6.27 10.93 -18.15
C VAL A 341 -7.33 11.95 -18.55
N LYS A 342 -8.09 12.45 -17.58
CA LYS A 342 -9.05 13.54 -17.78
C LYS A 342 -8.44 14.84 -17.30
N VAL A 343 -8.45 15.86 -18.16
CA VAL A 343 -8.01 17.23 -17.85
C VAL A 343 -9.21 18.15 -17.90
N THR A 344 -9.33 19.01 -16.89
CA THR A 344 -10.36 20.05 -16.79
C THR A 344 -9.68 21.31 -16.24
N ASP A 345 -9.89 22.45 -16.89
CA ASP A 345 -9.33 23.77 -16.50
C ASP A 345 -7.82 23.75 -16.26
N GLY A 346 -7.06 23.09 -17.14
CA GLY A 346 -5.60 23.00 -17.05
C GLY A 346 -5.09 22.15 -15.86
N ARG A 347 -5.94 21.27 -15.31
CA ARG A 347 -5.62 20.38 -14.19
C ARG A 347 -5.98 18.93 -14.49
N ILE A 348 -5.21 17.99 -13.96
CA ILE A 348 -5.51 16.56 -14.01
C ILE A 348 -6.67 16.28 -13.05
N GLU A 349 -7.85 16.03 -13.59
CA GLU A 349 -9.05 15.70 -12.81
C GLU A 349 -9.04 14.22 -12.38
N SER A 350 -8.65 13.32 -13.28
CA SER A 350 -8.55 11.89 -12.96
C SER A 350 -7.53 11.17 -13.82
N VAL A 351 -6.97 10.10 -13.25
CA VAL A 351 -6.16 9.11 -13.96
C VAL A 351 -6.76 7.75 -13.67
N ARG A 352 -7.02 6.95 -14.70
CA ARG A 352 -7.63 5.61 -14.56
C ARG A 352 -6.85 4.59 -15.37
N VAL A 353 -6.49 3.47 -14.75
CA VAL A 353 -5.99 2.31 -15.49
C VAL A 353 -7.19 1.62 -16.15
N ILE A 354 -7.23 1.62 -17.48
CA ILE A 354 -8.36 1.09 -18.26
C ILE A 354 -8.10 -0.31 -18.82
N SER A 355 -6.84 -0.75 -18.87
CA SER A 355 -6.45 -2.10 -19.28
C SER A 355 -5.07 -2.46 -18.72
N HIS A 356 -4.91 -3.68 -18.18
CA HIS A 356 -3.63 -4.19 -17.68
C HIS A 356 -3.59 -5.72 -17.68
N LYS A 357 -2.39 -6.30 -17.52
CA LYS A 357 -2.17 -7.75 -17.35
C LYS A 357 -1.63 -8.15 -15.97
N GLU A 358 -1.56 -7.20 -15.03
CA GLU A 358 -1.03 -7.45 -13.69
C GLU A 358 -1.71 -8.59 -12.93
N LYS A 359 -0.90 -9.32 -12.15
CA LYS A 359 -1.34 -10.49 -11.36
C LYS A 359 -1.19 -10.31 -9.85
N GLN A 360 -0.51 -9.25 -9.40
CA GLN A 360 -0.18 -9.00 -7.99
C GLN A 360 0.06 -7.50 -7.76
N PHE A 361 0.09 -7.11 -6.48
CA PHE A 361 0.32 -5.72 -6.05
C PHE A 361 -0.61 -4.70 -6.71
N TYR A 362 -1.89 -5.06 -6.81
CA TYR A 362 -2.95 -4.27 -7.45
C TYR A 362 -3.17 -2.89 -6.82
N THR A 363 -2.64 -2.61 -5.62
CA THR A 363 -2.64 -1.27 -5.01
C THR A 363 -1.89 -0.23 -5.84
N ALA A 364 -0.87 -0.62 -6.62
CA ALA A 364 -0.21 0.31 -7.53
C ALA A 364 -1.16 0.88 -8.59
N LEU A 365 -2.19 0.12 -8.98
CA LEU A 365 -3.19 0.51 -9.98
C LEU A 365 -4.18 1.58 -9.45
N THR A 366 -4.23 1.80 -8.14
CA THR A 366 -5.09 2.80 -7.51
C THR A 366 -4.29 3.94 -6.89
N ASP A 367 -3.19 3.62 -6.21
CA ASP A 367 -2.36 4.60 -5.50
C ASP A 367 -1.56 5.51 -6.44
N THR A 368 -0.91 4.94 -7.45
CA THR A 368 -0.10 5.74 -8.39
C THR A 368 -0.97 6.76 -9.15
N PRO A 369 -2.14 6.39 -9.70
CA PRO A 369 -3.07 7.37 -10.28
C PRO A 369 -3.50 8.46 -9.30
N GLN A 370 -3.81 8.08 -8.05
CA GLN A 370 -4.21 9.03 -7.02
C GLN A 370 -3.09 10.04 -6.73
N GLN A 371 -1.85 9.58 -6.56
CA GLN A 371 -0.70 10.46 -6.35
C GLN A 371 -0.51 11.45 -7.51
N ILE A 372 -0.72 11.04 -8.76
CA ILE A 372 -0.62 11.93 -9.94
C ILE A 372 -1.69 13.03 -9.87
N VAL A 373 -2.93 12.67 -9.52
CA VAL A 373 -4.03 13.63 -9.35
C VAL A 373 -3.75 14.57 -8.18
N GLU A 374 -3.27 14.07 -7.04
CA GLU A 374 -2.98 14.91 -5.88
C GLU A 374 -1.84 15.89 -6.13
N LYS A 375 -0.75 15.41 -6.74
CA LYS A 375 0.48 16.19 -6.93
C LYS A 375 0.45 17.05 -8.20
N GLN A 376 -0.45 16.76 -9.15
CA GLN A 376 -0.55 17.44 -10.45
C GLN A 376 0.77 17.42 -11.23
N THR A 377 1.56 16.35 -11.07
CA THR A 377 2.85 16.17 -11.74
C THR A 377 3.13 14.69 -11.97
N PHE A 378 4.05 14.40 -12.89
CA PHE A 378 4.60 13.07 -13.14
C PHE A 378 5.96 12.86 -12.45
N ASN A 379 6.58 13.95 -11.97
CA ASN A 379 7.80 13.92 -11.18
C ASN A 379 7.49 13.70 -9.69
N GLY A 380 8.38 13.02 -8.97
CA GLY A 380 8.24 12.84 -7.52
C GLY A 380 7.04 11.98 -7.07
N ILE A 381 6.48 11.15 -7.97
CA ILE A 381 5.51 10.11 -7.60
C ILE A 381 6.26 8.94 -6.95
N ASP A 382 5.83 8.51 -5.75
CA ASP A 382 6.47 7.38 -5.07
C ASP A 382 5.93 6.08 -5.65
N ALA A 383 6.81 5.29 -6.24
CA ALA A 383 6.48 3.99 -6.78
C ALA A 383 6.24 2.98 -5.65
N VAL A 384 5.14 2.23 -5.73
CA VAL A 384 4.77 1.24 -4.71
C VAL A 384 5.84 0.14 -4.62
N THR A 385 6.43 -0.05 -3.45
CA THR A 385 7.46 -1.08 -3.21
C THR A 385 6.94 -2.48 -3.50
N GLY A 386 7.67 -3.23 -4.32
CA GLY A 386 7.25 -4.52 -4.87
C GLY A 386 6.47 -4.43 -6.20
N ALA A 387 6.02 -3.22 -6.58
CA ALA A 387 5.28 -2.92 -7.80
C ALA A 387 5.86 -1.70 -8.55
N THR A 388 7.17 -1.48 -8.43
CA THR A 388 7.85 -0.32 -9.01
C THR A 388 7.62 -0.24 -10.52
N ILE A 389 7.84 -1.34 -11.24
CA ILE A 389 7.66 -1.39 -12.70
C ILE A 389 6.22 -1.01 -13.10
N THR A 390 5.22 -1.54 -12.39
CA THR A 390 3.81 -1.18 -12.65
C THR A 390 3.55 0.29 -12.37
N SER A 391 4.08 0.84 -11.28
CA SER A 391 3.92 2.26 -10.93
C SER A 391 4.57 3.18 -11.97
N GLU A 392 5.80 2.87 -12.38
CA GLU A 392 6.54 3.59 -13.43
C GLU A 392 5.81 3.56 -14.78
N ALA A 393 5.21 2.42 -15.13
CA ALA A 393 4.43 2.30 -16.34
C ALA A 393 3.14 3.14 -16.28
N ILE A 394 2.48 3.28 -15.12
CA ILE A 394 1.31 4.17 -14.97
C ILE A 394 1.73 5.63 -15.16
N ILE A 395 2.83 6.05 -14.52
CA ILE A 395 3.35 7.42 -14.61
C ILE A 395 3.70 7.74 -16.07
N THR A 396 4.43 6.84 -16.73
CA THR A 396 4.85 7.01 -18.12
C THR A 396 3.66 7.02 -19.08
N ALA A 397 2.71 6.10 -18.92
CA ALA A 397 1.51 6.05 -19.75
C ALA A 397 0.67 7.33 -19.59
N ALA A 398 0.56 7.88 -18.38
CA ALA A 398 -0.21 9.09 -18.11
C ALA A 398 0.46 10.32 -18.74
N ALA A 399 1.79 10.44 -18.65
CA ALA A 399 2.53 11.50 -19.32
C ALA A 399 2.42 11.38 -20.86
N ARG A 400 2.53 10.17 -21.41
CA ARG A 400 2.32 9.93 -22.85
C ARG A 400 0.92 10.30 -23.32
N ALA A 401 -0.10 10.01 -22.50
CA ALA A 401 -1.48 10.38 -22.82
C ALA A 401 -1.60 11.89 -23.06
N LEU A 402 -0.95 12.68 -22.21
CA LEU A 402 -0.96 14.15 -22.31
C LEU A 402 0.00 14.67 -23.39
N ALA A 403 1.15 14.05 -23.59
CA ALA A 403 2.11 14.46 -24.62
C ALA A 403 1.55 14.37 -26.04
N GLY A 404 0.72 13.36 -26.32
CA GLY A 404 0.04 13.23 -27.61
C GLY A 404 -0.94 14.37 -27.94
N SER A 405 -1.21 15.27 -26.99
CA SER A 405 -2.06 16.44 -27.17
C SER A 405 -1.32 17.75 -27.41
N LEU A 406 0.01 17.77 -27.23
CA LEU A 406 0.86 18.92 -27.52
C LEU A 406 0.89 19.10 -29.05
N LYS A 407 0.28 20.18 -29.54
CA LYS A 407 0.33 20.60 -30.95
C LYS A 407 1.45 21.59 -31.19
#